data_AF-A0A3D2XEF3-F1
#
_entry.id   AF-A0A3D2XEF3-F1
#
_cell.length_a   1.000
_cell.length_b   1.000
_cell.length_c   1.000
_cell.angle_alpha   90.00
_cell.angle_beta   90.00
_cell.angle_gamma   90.00
#
_symmetry.space_group_name_H-M   'P 1'
#
loop_
_entity.id
_entity.type
_entity.pdbx_description
1 polymer ?
#
loop_
_entity_poly.entity_id
_entity_poly.type
_entity_poly.pdbx_seq_one_letter_code
_entity_poly.pdbx_strand_id
1 'polypeptide(L)'
;MIMEASAKPKQVNRNFNKVAYTVFVLAGIYFLIRKDFSSSFTFWAMAPIFDPFDTSIPFQKRPTYQKAWLFIHVIISLLILAAVIFW
;
A
#
# COMPACT_ATOMS: atom_id res chain seq x y z
N MET A 1 35.71 3.97 -22.72
CA MET A 1 35.09 4.88 -21.75
C MET A 1 33.62 4.94 -22.11
N ILE A 2 32.78 4.12 -21.47
CA ILE A 2 31.35 4.05 -21.79
C ILE A 2 30.66 5.11 -20.94
N MET A 3 30.07 6.12 -21.57
CA MET A 3 29.24 7.11 -20.87
C MET A 3 27.93 6.40 -20.51
N GLU A 4 27.76 6.02 -19.25
CA GLU A 4 26.46 5.54 -18.77
C GLU A 4 25.49 6.72 -18.79
N ALA A 5 24.49 6.66 -19.68
CA ALA A 5 23.45 7.66 -19.74
C ALA A 5 22.67 7.64 -18.41
N SER A 6 22.71 8.74 -17.67
CA SER A 6 21.94 8.94 -16.45
C SER A 6 20.45 8.90 -16.78
N ALA A 7 19.82 7.73 -16.59
CA ALA A 7 18.38 7.59 -16.71
C ALA A 7 17.72 8.40 -15.59
N LYS A 8 17.10 9.54 -15.94
CA LYS A 8 16.30 10.31 -14.98
C LYS A 8 15.17 9.41 -14.45
N PRO A 9 15.05 9.20 -13.13
CA PRO A 9 14.02 8.34 -12.59
C PRO A 9 12.65 8.91 -12.96
N LYS A 10 11.80 8.06 -13.55
CA LYS A 10 10.43 8.39 -13.92
C LYS A 10 9.70 8.88 -12.68
N GLN A 11 9.35 10.17 -12.67
CA GLN A 11 8.69 10.82 -11.55
C GLN A 11 7.29 10.22 -11.41
N VAL A 12 7.09 9.34 -10.42
CA VAL A 12 5.78 8.78 -10.12
C VAL A 12 4.91 9.93 -9.61
N ASN A 13 3.76 10.16 -10.25
CA ASN A 13 2.85 11.22 -9.83
C ASN A 13 2.30 10.88 -8.44
N ARG A 14 2.80 11.56 -7.41
CA ARG A 14 2.42 11.37 -5.99
C ARG A 14 0.89 11.41 -5.78
N ASN A 15 0.18 12.19 -6.59
CA ASN A 15 -1.27 12.31 -6.48
C ASN A 15 -1.97 11.03 -6.95
N PHE A 16 -1.42 10.31 -7.93
CA PHE A 16 -1.97 9.04 -8.40
C PHE A 16 -1.86 7.95 -7.33
N ASN A 17 -0.69 7.78 -6.71
CA ASN A 17 -0.51 6.76 -5.67
C ASN A 17 -1.46 6.96 -4.50
N LYS A 18 -1.62 8.21 -4.04
CA LYS A 18 -2.56 8.54 -2.97
C LYS A 18 -4.00 8.17 -3.32
N VAL A 19 -4.44 8.54 -4.54
CA VAL A 19 -5.78 8.22 -5.01
C VAL A 19 -5.98 6.70 -5.12
N ALA A 20 -5.03 6.01 -5.74
CA ALA A 20 -5.06 4.56 -5.86
C ALA A 20 -5.13 3.90 -4.48
N TYR A 21 -4.21 4.25 -3.56
CA TYR A 21 -4.21 3.77 -2.18
C TYR A 21 -5.59 3.92 -1.54
N THR A 22 -6.17 5.13 -1.56
CA THR A 22 -7.47 5.40 -0.96
C THR A 22 -8.57 4.54 -1.59
N VAL A 23 -8.60 4.38 -2.92
CA VAL A 23 -9.58 3.53 -3.60
C VAL A 23 -9.45 2.07 -3.17
N PHE A 24 -8.22 1.52 -3.11
CA PHE A 24 -8.00 0.14 -2.66
C PHE A 24 -8.39 -0.06 -1.19
N VAL A 25 -8.10 0.90 -0.30
CA VAL A 25 -8.54 0.82 1.10
C VAL A 25 -10.06 0.85 1.22
N LEU A 26 -10.73 1.77 0.52
CA LEU A 26 -12.19 1.86 0.54
C LEU A 26 -12.85 0.62 -0.05
N ALA A 27 -12.33 0.08 -1.15
CA ALA A 27 -12.80 -1.17 -1.75
C ALA A 27 -12.66 -2.32 -0.76
N GLY A 28 -11.51 -2.43 -0.09
CA GLY A 28 -11.28 -3.42 0.95
C GLY A 28 -12.29 -3.33 2.09
N ILE A 29 -12.55 -2.13 2.61
CA ILE A 29 -13.58 -1.89 3.64
C ILE A 29 -14.98 -2.29 3.15
N TYR A 30 -15.31 -1.94 1.91
CA TYR A 30 -16.60 -2.30 1.30
C TYR A 30 -16.79 -3.82 1.26
N PHE A 31 -15.79 -4.58 0.82
CA PHE A 31 -15.85 -6.05 0.81
C PHE A 31 -15.86 -6.66 2.21
N LEU A 32 -15.16 -6.04 3.17
CA LEU A 32 -15.19 -6.46 4.57
C LEU A 32 -16.61 -6.37 5.15
N ILE A 33 -17.34 -5.27 4.90
CA ILE A 33 -18.73 -5.09 5.33
C ILE A 33 -19.65 -6.13 4.67
N ARG A 34 -19.35 -6.51 3.41
CA ARG A 34 -20.07 -7.56 2.68
C ARG A 34 -19.72 -8.98 3.14
N LYS A 35 -18.83 -9.12 4.14
CA LYS A 35 -18.27 -10.40 4.61
C LYS A 35 -17.54 -11.20 3.53
N ASP A 36 -17.11 -10.54 2.45
CA ASP A 36 -16.23 -11.13 1.45
C ASP A 36 -14.79 -10.90 1.89
N PHE A 37 -14.33 -11.74 2.82
CA PHE A 37 -13.00 -11.62 3.41
C PHE A 37 -11.89 -11.83 2.37
N SER A 38 -12.12 -12.66 1.34
CA SER A 38 -11.13 -12.97 0.31
C SER A 38 -10.85 -11.73 -0.55
N SER A 39 -11.90 -11.12 -1.12
CA SER A 39 -11.77 -9.87 -1.87
C SER A 39 -11.24 -8.76 -0.97
N SER A 40 -11.76 -8.63 0.26
CA SER A 40 -11.27 -7.64 1.23
C SER A 40 -9.77 -7.75 1.44
N PHE A 41 -9.25 -8.96 1.69
CA PHE A 41 -7.81 -9.19 1.86
C PHE A 41 -7.03 -8.76 0.62
N THR A 42 -7.48 -9.14 -0.59
CA THR A 42 -6.79 -8.77 -1.83
C THR A 42 -6.66 -7.25 -1.97
N PHE A 43 -7.73 -6.50 -1.77
CA PHE A 43 -7.70 -5.03 -1.89
C PHE A 43 -6.87 -4.38 -0.77
N TRP A 44 -6.98 -4.87 0.48
CA TRP A 44 -6.19 -4.36 1.61
C TRP A 44 -4.70 -4.67 1.48
N ALA A 45 -4.32 -5.85 1.00
CA ALA A 45 -2.93 -6.24 0.79
C ALA A 45 -2.29 -5.53 -0.42
N MET A 46 -3.09 -5.16 -1.42
CA MET A 46 -2.62 -4.44 -2.61
C MET A 46 -2.45 -2.94 -2.36
N ALA A 47 -3.24 -2.32 -1.48
CA ALA A 47 -3.17 -0.88 -1.21
C ALA A 47 -1.74 -0.36 -0.92
N PRO A 48 -0.93 -0.97 -0.02
CA PRO A 48 0.43 -0.50 0.29
C PRO A 48 1.40 -0.45 -0.89
N ILE A 49 1.14 -1.20 -1.98
CA ILE A 49 1.94 -1.13 -3.22
C ILE A 49 1.87 0.29 -3.80
N PHE A 50 0.71 0.94 -3.68
CA PHE A 50 0.50 2.33 -4.05
C PHE A 50 0.87 3.24 -2.86
N ASP A 51 2.13 3.21 -2.44
CA ASP A 51 2.61 3.97 -1.29
C ASP A 51 2.06 5.42 -1.27
N PRO A 52 1.21 5.78 -0.27
CA PRO A 52 0.56 7.09 -0.22
C PRO A 52 1.52 8.20 0.24
N PHE A 53 2.73 7.83 0.65
CA PHE A 53 3.74 8.76 1.14
C PHE A 53 4.73 9.17 0.03
N ASP A 54 5.79 9.86 0.44
CA ASP A 54 6.83 10.29 -0.47
C ASP A 54 7.78 9.14 -0.78
N THR A 55 7.71 8.63 -2.01
CA THR A 55 8.57 7.54 -2.50
C THR A 55 10.00 7.99 -2.78
N SER A 56 10.29 9.30 -2.77
CA SER A 56 11.67 9.81 -2.89
C SER A 56 12.49 9.61 -1.61
N ILE A 57 11.81 9.45 -0.48
CA ILE A 57 12.46 9.23 0.82
C ILE A 57 12.62 7.72 1.04
N PRO A 58 13.86 7.19 1.14
CA PRO A 58 14.11 5.80 1.46
C PRO A 58 13.40 5.40 2.76
N PHE A 59 12.83 4.20 2.82
CA PHE A 59 12.00 3.75 3.94
C PHE A 59 12.64 3.99 5.32
N GLN A 60 13.94 3.74 5.46
CA GLN A 60 14.68 3.94 6.72
C GLN A 60 14.66 5.39 7.20
N LYS A 61 14.74 6.36 6.28
CA LYS A 61 14.78 7.81 6.56
C LYS A 61 13.39 8.44 6.73
N ARG A 62 12.32 7.66 6.57
CA ARG A 62 10.96 8.19 6.72
C ARG A 62 10.66 8.59 8.16
N PRO A 63 9.74 9.54 8.39
CA PRO A 63 9.20 9.81 9.71
C PRO A 63 8.59 8.55 10.36
N THR A 64 8.66 8.46 11.69
CA THR A 64 8.18 7.29 12.45
C THR A 64 6.69 7.01 12.21
N TYR A 65 5.85 8.03 12.07
CA TYR A 65 4.42 7.85 11.83
C TYR A 65 4.10 7.17 10.49
N GLN A 66 4.87 7.45 9.43
CA GLN A 66 4.67 6.83 8.11
C GLN A 66 5.01 5.34 8.16
N LYS A 67 6.14 5.02 8.81
CA LYS A 67 6.55 3.63 9.06
C LYS A 67 5.50 2.89 9.88
N ALA A 68 5.07 3.48 11.00
CA ALA A 68 4.05 2.90 11.86
C ALA A 68 2.74 2.63 11.12
N TRP A 69 2.27 3.58 10.30
CA TRP A 69 1.08 3.40 9.48
C TRP A 69 1.19 2.22 8.51
N LEU A 70 2.32 2.11 7.78
CA LEU A 70 2.58 0.98 6.88
C LEU A 70 2.56 -0.36 7.62
N PHE A 71 3.15 -0.44 8.81
CA PHE A 71 3.10 -1.66 9.63
C PHE A 71 1.68 -1.97 10.12
N ILE A 72 0.95 -0.98 10.64
CA ILE A 72 -0.44 -1.16 11.08
C ILE A 72 -1.29 -1.66 9.91
N HIS A 73 -1.11 -1.09 8.72
CA HIS A 73 -1.84 -1.50 7.52
C HIS A 73 -1.58 -2.97 7.18
N VAL A 74 -0.31 -3.39 7.17
CA VAL A 74 0.06 -4.79 6.92
C VAL A 74 -0.52 -5.71 8.00
N ILE A 75 -0.50 -5.32 9.27
CA ILE A 75 -1.10 -6.09 10.36
C ILE A 75 -2.61 -6.26 10.11
N ILE A 76 -3.32 -5.20 9.73
CA ILE A 76 -4.76 -5.30 9.39
C ILE A 76 -4.97 -6.28 8.23
N SER A 77 -4.16 -6.20 7.16
CA SER A 77 -4.24 -7.15 6.05
C SER A 77 -4.02 -8.60 6.51
N LEU A 78 -3.08 -8.85 7.42
CA LEU A 78 -2.85 -10.19 7.99
C LEU A 78 -4.00 -10.66 8.87
N LEU A 79 -4.64 -9.77 9.64
CA LEU A 79 -5.82 -10.11 10.42
C LEU A 79 -7.00 -10.48 9.52
N ILE A 80 -7.20 -9.75 8.41
CA ILE A 80 -8.21 -10.11 7.41
C ILE A 80 -7.87 -11.45 6.76
N LEU A 81 -6.59 -11.72 6.45
CA LEU A 81 -6.17 -13.02 5.93
C LEU A 81 -6.46 -14.17 6.92
N ALA A 82 -6.20 -13.96 8.21
CA ALA A 82 -6.56 -14.94 9.22
C ALA A 82 -8.08 -15.19 9.21
N ALA A 83 -8.89 -14.14 9.10
CA ALA A 83 -10.34 -14.29 8.96
C ALA A 83 -10.73 -15.08 7.69
N VAL A 84 -10.01 -14.94 6.57
CA VAL A 84 -10.24 -15.77 5.37
C VAL A 84 -10.00 -17.26 5.63
N ILE A 85 -8.99 -17.59 6.45
CA ILE A 85 -8.57 -18.98 6.69
C ILE A 85 -9.48 -19.67 7.72
N PHE A 86 -9.95 -18.94 8.73
CA PHE A 86 -10.68 -19.50 9.87
C PHE A 86 -12.22 -19.33 9.80
N TRP A 87 -12.73 -18.61 8.82
CA TRP A 87 -14.18 -18.41 8.59
C TRP A 87 -14.72 -19.40 7.57
#